data_AF-A0A2T6B5G7-F1
#
_entry.id   AF-A0A2T6B5G7-F1
#
_cell.length_a   1.000
_cell.length_b   1.000
_cell.length_c   1.000
_cell.angle_alpha   90.00
_cell.angle_beta   90.00
_cell.angle_gamma   90.00
#
_symmetry.space_group_name_H-M   'P 1'
#
loop_
_entity.id
_entity.type
_entity.pdbx_description
1 polymer ?
#
loop_
_entity_poly.entity_id
_entity_poly.type
_entity_poly.pdbx_seq_one_letter_code
_entity_poly.pdbx_strand_id
1 'polypeptide(L)'
;MADIGFGNPVGPTLRITAERRDFLTFTLWAMVTFVQFPGDDLLLYPLALYYAYTIWRDQALIAPLLARAWVIMLFPIWCLLSISWAVAPVEALKFALYLGLTMVICFQVAASLTPRQIMHAICLAASIIGVINFIAVFGMGQGELGIFSSKNSMGKNMVVMWNVTFAVFLDPGTRWPVRLGSLVMAAIAAYMATVSNSATAVLLVLGSALTLTAGAIILRGGLMRPSRLATLFLLFGVVLVAALSILPYQQVDPVDAVLGQFGKDSTLTGRTVLWQYAEDQIRERPLLGTGAGGFWRYDESPLVRRIYFEFYKGPWDVFNFHNSYYEIAVHQGLIGLAMVAPALLWGIWVISRRALSEGSMPSVYFFGHMLVVVIRTMTEADFLKPFVIFHMVFWIGAIAAARPRHGNNVK
;
A
#
# COMPACT_ATOMS: atom_id res chain seq x y z
N MET A 1 -55.55 -32.28 9.51
CA MET A 1 -54.45 -31.39 9.11
C MET A 1 -53.23 -31.84 9.88
N ALA A 2 -52.30 -32.53 9.21
CA ALA A 2 -51.07 -33.01 9.83
C ALA A 2 -50.09 -31.84 9.96
N ASP A 3 -49.63 -31.61 11.19
CA ASP A 3 -48.57 -30.67 11.53
C ASP A 3 -47.25 -31.23 11.01
N ILE A 4 -46.81 -30.73 9.85
CA ILE A 4 -45.47 -31.06 9.31
C ILE A 4 -44.48 -30.14 10.02
N GLY A 5 -44.12 -30.51 11.24
CA GLY A 5 -43.01 -29.92 11.96
C GLY A 5 -41.73 -30.17 11.20
N PHE A 6 -41.26 -29.18 10.43
CA PHE A 6 -39.90 -29.15 9.93
C PHE A 6 -38.96 -29.07 11.15
N GLY A 7 -38.51 -30.24 11.60
CA GLY A 7 -37.48 -30.33 12.63
C GLY A 7 -36.28 -29.48 12.22
N ASN A 8 -35.77 -28.68 13.18
CA ASN A 8 -34.51 -27.97 13.00
C ASN A 8 -33.46 -28.97 12.47
N PRO A 9 -32.71 -28.63 11.39
CA PRO A 9 -31.72 -29.56 10.86
C PRO A 9 -30.69 -29.91 11.95
N VAL A 10 -30.72 -31.17 12.39
CA VAL A 10 -29.82 -31.76 13.42
C VAL A 10 -28.47 -32.13 12.78
N GLY A 11 -27.93 -31.22 11.96
CA GLY A 11 -26.62 -31.34 11.35
C GLY A 11 -25.63 -30.34 11.96
N PRO A 12 -24.31 -30.56 11.86
CA PRO A 12 -23.33 -29.55 12.24
C PRO A 12 -23.58 -28.26 11.45
N THR A 13 -24.11 -27.23 12.11
CA THR A 13 -24.31 -25.92 11.48
C THR A 13 -23.00 -25.15 11.50
N LEU A 14 -22.42 -24.93 10.33
CA LEU A 14 -21.15 -24.21 10.18
C LEU A 14 -21.40 -22.71 10.38
N ARG A 15 -21.25 -22.22 11.61
CA ARG A 15 -21.41 -20.80 11.94
C ARG A 15 -20.10 -20.04 11.74
N ILE A 16 -20.03 -19.24 10.68
CA ILE A 16 -18.93 -18.29 10.47
C ILE A 16 -19.24 -17.03 11.26
N THR A 17 -18.44 -16.74 12.30
CA THR A 17 -18.52 -15.49 13.07
C THR A 17 -18.22 -14.28 12.19
N ALA A 18 -18.81 -13.12 12.47
CA ALA A 18 -18.57 -11.87 11.73
C ALA A 18 -17.08 -11.53 11.59
N GLU A 19 -16.31 -11.66 12.68
CA GLU A 19 -14.86 -11.45 12.71
C GLU A 19 -14.10 -12.36 11.74
N ARG A 20 -14.38 -13.68 11.74
CA ARG A 20 -13.79 -14.62 10.77
C ARG A 20 -14.17 -14.30 9.33
N ARG A 21 -15.43 -13.92 9.07
CA ARG A 21 -15.88 -13.50 7.74
C ARG A 21 -15.09 -12.27 7.27
N ASP A 22 -14.95 -11.25 8.12
CA ASP A 22 -14.24 -10.00 7.78
C ASP A 22 -12.74 -10.24 7.58
N PHE A 23 -12.14 -11.15 8.37
CA PHE A 23 -10.75 -11.59 8.19
C PHE A 23 -10.56 -12.32 6.84
N LEU A 24 -11.42 -13.27 6.51
CA LEU A 24 -11.32 -14.06 5.28
C LEU A 24 -11.55 -13.19 4.04
N THR A 25 -12.56 -12.34 4.06
CA THR A 25 -12.87 -11.41 2.95
C THR A 25 -11.73 -10.43 2.70
N PHE A 26 -11.12 -9.88 3.76
CA PHE A 26 -9.96 -9.00 3.60
C PHE A 26 -8.71 -9.73 3.14
N THR A 27 -8.48 -10.95 3.64
CA THR A 27 -7.36 -11.79 3.17
C THR A 27 -7.50 -12.07 1.67
N LEU A 28 -8.71 -12.44 1.22
CA LEU A 28 -8.99 -12.70 -0.20
C LEU A 28 -8.83 -11.42 -1.03
N TRP A 29 -9.36 -10.29 -0.55
CA TRP A 29 -9.18 -8.99 -1.21
C TRP A 29 -7.71 -8.64 -1.38
N ALA A 30 -6.91 -8.75 -0.31
CA ALA A 30 -5.49 -8.51 -0.35
C ALA A 30 -4.83 -9.44 -1.39
N MET A 31 -5.10 -10.75 -1.32
CA MET A 31 -4.51 -11.74 -2.22
C MET A 31 -4.75 -11.40 -3.70
N VAL A 32 -5.98 -11.06 -4.08
CA VAL A 32 -6.32 -10.75 -5.49
C VAL A 32 -5.76 -9.39 -5.92
N THR A 33 -5.54 -8.46 -5.00
CA THR A 33 -4.94 -7.14 -5.32
C THR A 33 -3.41 -7.14 -5.35
N PHE A 34 -2.76 -8.21 -4.87
CA PHE A 34 -1.30 -8.39 -5.00
C PHE A 34 -0.88 -8.66 -6.46
N VAL A 35 -1.67 -9.46 -7.20
CA VAL A 35 -1.42 -9.86 -8.59
C VAL A 35 -2.76 -9.98 -9.33
N GLN A 36 -2.88 -9.29 -10.46
CA GLN A 36 -4.01 -9.46 -11.38
C GLN A 36 -3.79 -10.71 -12.22
N PHE A 37 -4.84 -11.49 -12.43
CA PHE A 37 -4.81 -12.71 -13.22
C PHE A 37 -6.12 -12.90 -13.99
N PRO A 38 -6.14 -13.67 -15.09
CA PRO A 38 -7.36 -13.90 -15.85
C PRO A 38 -8.49 -14.47 -14.97
N GLY A 39 -9.63 -13.80 -14.93
CA GLY A 39 -10.78 -14.19 -14.11
C GLY A 39 -10.75 -13.68 -12.67
N ASP A 40 -9.83 -12.78 -12.32
CA ASP A 40 -9.78 -12.12 -11.02
C ASP A 40 -11.06 -11.30 -10.71
N ASP A 41 -11.73 -10.82 -11.74
CA ASP A 41 -13.03 -10.14 -11.72
C ASP A 41 -14.14 -10.98 -11.06
N LEU A 42 -14.11 -12.31 -11.25
CA LEU A 42 -15.04 -13.26 -10.60
C LEU A 42 -14.93 -13.25 -9.07
N LEU A 43 -13.78 -12.82 -8.53
CA LEU A 43 -13.56 -12.65 -7.09
C LEU A 43 -13.74 -11.19 -6.68
N LEU A 44 -13.20 -10.26 -7.47
CA LEU A 44 -13.22 -8.83 -7.15
C LEU A 44 -14.63 -8.25 -7.16
N TYR A 45 -15.49 -8.59 -8.12
CA TYR A 45 -16.84 -8.01 -8.17
C TYR A 45 -17.72 -8.44 -6.99
N PRO A 46 -17.80 -9.73 -6.60
CA PRO A 46 -18.53 -10.11 -5.39
C PRO A 46 -17.95 -9.45 -4.13
N LEU A 47 -16.62 -9.35 -4.00
CA LEU A 47 -16.01 -8.68 -2.86
C LEU A 47 -16.27 -7.17 -2.85
N ALA A 48 -16.24 -6.51 -4.02
CA ALA A 48 -16.56 -5.10 -4.17
C ALA A 48 -18.01 -4.82 -3.73
N LEU A 49 -18.95 -5.66 -4.17
CA LEU A 49 -20.36 -5.59 -3.73
C LEU A 49 -20.48 -5.83 -2.22
N TYR A 50 -19.75 -6.80 -1.68
CA TYR A 50 -19.70 -7.06 -0.24
C TYR A 50 -19.24 -5.81 0.53
N TYR A 51 -18.13 -5.19 0.13
CA TYR A 51 -17.61 -3.99 0.77
C TYR A 51 -18.50 -2.76 0.58
N ALA A 52 -19.14 -2.59 -0.57
CA ALA A 52 -20.14 -1.56 -0.77
C ALA A 52 -21.33 -1.72 0.19
N TYR A 53 -21.80 -2.96 0.39
CA TYR A 53 -22.86 -3.27 1.35
C TYR A 53 -22.42 -3.04 2.81
N THR A 54 -21.14 -3.30 3.14
CA THR A 54 -20.66 -3.13 4.52
C THR A 54 -20.75 -1.70 5.04
N ILE A 55 -20.74 -0.69 4.16
CA ILE A 55 -20.96 0.71 4.55
C ILE A 55 -22.27 0.86 5.32
N TRP A 56 -23.35 0.25 4.81
CA TRP A 56 -24.67 0.30 5.43
C TRP A 56 -24.76 -0.58 6.68
N ARG A 57 -24.21 -1.80 6.58
CA ARG A 57 -24.24 -2.78 7.67
C ARG A 57 -23.50 -2.27 8.93
N ASP A 58 -22.31 -1.71 8.74
CA ASP A 58 -21.38 -1.36 9.82
C ASP A 58 -21.25 0.17 10.00
N GLN A 59 -22.25 0.94 9.53
CA GLN A 59 -22.27 2.40 9.60
C GLN A 59 -21.98 2.95 11.00
N ALA A 60 -22.47 2.28 12.05
CA ALA A 60 -22.26 2.68 13.44
C ALA A 60 -20.78 2.58 13.88
N LEU A 61 -20.01 1.66 13.28
CA LEU A 61 -18.58 1.49 13.53
C LEU A 61 -17.75 2.42 12.64
N ILE A 62 -18.17 2.60 11.38
CA ILE A 62 -17.44 3.40 10.39
C ILE A 62 -17.61 4.90 10.64
N ALA A 63 -18.81 5.40 10.94
CA ALA A 63 -19.09 6.84 11.03
C ALA A 63 -18.19 7.58 12.04
N PRO A 64 -17.93 7.07 13.26
CA PRO A 64 -17.01 7.72 14.19
C PRO A 64 -15.56 7.74 13.70
N LEU A 65 -15.14 6.75 12.90
CA LEU A 65 -13.81 6.72 12.29
C LEU A 65 -13.73 7.71 11.14
N LEU A 66 -14.75 7.75 10.30
CA LEU A 66 -14.86 8.72 9.22
C LEU A 66 -14.80 10.15 9.75
N ALA A 67 -15.48 10.45 10.85
CA ALA A 67 -15.41 11.77 11.50
C ALA A 67 -14.00 12.14 11.98
N ARG A 68 -13.19 11.16 12.40
CA ARG A 68 -11.79 11.39 12.84
C ARG A 68 -10.79 11.43 11.70
N ALA A 69 -11.10 10.76 10.60
CA ALA A 69 -10.23 10.56 9.44
C ALA A 69 -10.82 11.19 8.17
N TRP A 70 -11.68 12.21 8.32
CA TRP A 70 -12.42 12.84 7.23
C TRP A 70 -11.50 13.41 6.15
N VAL A 71 -10.30 13.85 6.55
CA VAL A 71 -9.26 14.38 5.66
C VAL A 71 -8.87 13.40 4.55
N ILE A 72 -8.95 12.08 4.80
CA ILE A 72 -8.64 11.06 3.79
C ILE A 72 -9.67 11.10 2.65
N MET A 73 -10.92 11.51 2.92
CA MET A 73 -11.99 11.51 1.92
C MET A 73 -11.99 12.75 1.03
N LEU A 74 -11.22 13.78 1.36
CA LEU A 74 -11.12 14.99 0.54
C LEU A 74 -10.70 14.68 -0.90
N PHE A 75 -9.65 13.89 -1.06
CA PHE A 75 -9.14 13.57 -2.39
C PHE A 75 -10.07 12.66 -3.21
N PRO A 76 -10.65 11.56 -2.69
CA PRO A 76 -11.69 10.81 -3.40
C PRO A 76 -12.89 11.67 -3.83
N ILE A 77 -13.36 12.59 -2.97
CA ILE A 77 -14.44 13.52 -3.30
C ILE A 77 -14.00 14.47 -4.42
N TRP A 78 -12.78 14.99 -4.36
CA TRP A 78 -12.22 15.81 -5.43
C TRP A 78 -12.15 15.08 -6.77
N CYS A 79 -11.74 13.81 -6.77
CA CYS A 79 -11.72 13.00 -7.99
C CYS A 79 -13.12 12.84 -8.59
N LEU A 80 -14.18 12.74 -7.78
CA LEU A 80 -15.57 12.74 -8.29
C LEU A 80 -15.94 14.07 -8.93
N LEU A 81 -15.55 15.20 -8.34
CA LEU A 81 -15.78 16.52 -8.94
C LEU A 81 -15.00 16.68 -10.26
N SER A 82 -13.81 16.09 -10.34
CA SER A 82 -12.91 16.19 -11.50
C SER A 82 -13.49 15.67 -12.80
N ILE A 83 -14.54 14.84 -12.73
CA ILE A 83 -15.28 14.35 -13.90
C ILE A 83 -15.78 15.51 -14.77
N SER A 84 -16.17 16.63 -14.15
CA SER A 84 -16.75 17.79 -14.85
C SER A 84 -15.77 18.55 -15.76
N TRP A 85 -14.46 18.44 -15.52
CA TRP A 85 -13.42 19.08 -16.35
C TRP A 85 -12.40 18.09 -16.93
N ALA A 86 -12.56 16.79 -16.66
CA ALA A 86 -11.62 15.77 -17.11
C ALA A 86 -11.59 15.68 -18.64
N VAL A 87 -10.39 15.55 -19.19
CA VAL A 87 -10.19 15.28 -20.64
C VAL A 87 -10.88 13.97 -21.05
N ALA A 88 -10.89 12.97 -20.14
CA ALA A 88 -11.57 11.70 -20.34
C ALA A 88 -12.56 11.44 -19.19
N PRO A 89 -13.81 11.96 -19.25
CA PRO A 89 -14.77 11.90 -18.14
C PRO A 89 -15.11 10.47 -17.68
N VAL A 90 -15.18 9.51 -18.61
CA VAL A 90 -15.48 8.11 -18.28
C VAL A 90 -14.34 7.46 -17.48
N GLU A 91 -13.08 7.72 -17.86
CA GLU A 91 -11.93 7.20 -17.12
C GLU A 91 -11.77 7.89 -15.76
N ALA A 92 -12.07 9.19 -15.68
CA ALA A 92 -12.12 9.91 -14.42
C ALA A 92 -13.20 9.36 -13.47
N LEU A 93 -14.40 9.05 -13.99
CA LEU A 93 -15.47 8.44 -13.22
C LEU A 93 -15.06 7.07 -12.69
N LYS A 94 -14.51 6.20 -13.53
CA LYS A 94 -14.00 4.88 -13.10
C LYS A 94 -12.96 5.01 -12.00
N PHE A 95 -11.98 5.89 -12.18
CA PHE A 95 -10.94 6.14 -11.19
C PHE A 95 -11.53 6.61 -9.86
N ALA A 96 -12.46 7.58 -9.90
CA ALA A 96 -13.07 8.13 -8.69
C ALA A 96 -13.91 7.10 -7.94
N LEU A 97 -14.69 6.27 -8.65
CA LEU A 97 -15.45 5.18 -8.04
C LEU A 97 -14.55 4.11 -7.43
N TYR A 98 -13.49 3.69 -8.12
CA TYR A 98 -12.54 2.69 -7.63
C TYR A 98 -11.74 3.22 -6.43
N LEU A 99 -11.33 4.49 -6.45
CA LEU A 99 -10.66 5.11 -5.32
C LEU A 99 -11.61 5.27 -4.12
N GLY A 100 -12.87 5.67 -4.36
CA GLY A 100 -13.90 5.71 -3.33
C GLY A 100 -14.11 4.35 -2.67
N LEU A 101 -14.25 3.28 -3.47
CA LEU A 101 -14.35 1.92 -2.96
C LEU A 101 -13.08 1.48 -2.21
N THR A 102 -11.90 1.84 -2.71
CA THR A 102 -10.62 1.58 -2.02
C THR A 102 -10.63 2.14 -0.60
N MET A 103 -11.13 3.36 -0.44
CA MET A 103 -11.23 4.03 0.85
C MET A 103 -12.30 3.43 1.77
N VAL A 104 -13.46 3.06 1.21
CA VAL A 104 -14.49 2.31 1.92
C VAL A 104 -13.92 1.03 2.52
N ILE A 105 -13.16 0.26 1.73
CA ILE A 105 -12.51 -0.97 2.20
C ILE A 105 -11.53 -0.65 3.33
N CYS A 106 -10.74 0.40 3.20
CA CYS A 106 -9.80 0.81 4.25
C CYS A 106 -10.52 1.12 5.56
N PHE A 107 -11.61 1.90 5.51
CA PHE A 107 -12.44 2.21 6.68
C PHE A 107 -13.07 0.96 7.28
N GLN A 108 -13.64 0.10 6.44
CA GLN A 108 -14.32 -1.10 6.89
C GLN A 108 -13.37 -2.08 7.58
N VAL A 109 -12.21 -2.35 6.98
CA VAL A 109 -11.18 -3.22 7.55
C VAL A 109 -10.66 -2.62 8.86
N ALA A 110 -10.41 -1.31 8.85
CA ALA A 110 -10.04 -0.55 10.04
C ALA A 110 -11.21 -0.26 10.99
N ALA A 111 -12.41 -0.80 10.78
CA ALA A 111 -13.55 -0.79 11.72
C ALA A 111 -13.81 -2.18 12.30
N SER A 112 -13.67 -3.24 11.50
CA SER A 112 -14.02 -4.61 11.87
C SER A 112 -12.86 -5.44 12.47
N LEU A 113 -11.62 -5.19 12.05
CA LEU A 113 -10.48 -6.03 12.45
C LEU A 113 -9.56 -5.32 13.46
N THR A 114 -8.90 -6.09 14.32
CA THR A 114 -7.81 -5.59 15.17
C THR A 114 -6.53 -5.37 14.33
N PRO A 115 -5.62 -4.47 14.77
CA PRO A 115 -4.32 -4.26 14.10
C PRO A 115 -3.54 -5.56 13.82
N ARG A 116 -3.59 -6.51 14.76
CA ARG A 116 -2.92 -7.81 14.64
C ARG A 116 -3.59 -8.71 13.60
N GLN A 117 -4.92 -8.72 13.54
CA GLN A 117 -5.65 -9.48 12.52
C GLN A 117 -5.42 -8.94 11.11
N ILE A 118 -5.35 -7.60 10.97
CA ILE A 118 -5.00 -6.97 9.69
C ILE A 118 -3.60 -7.43 9.26
N MET A 119 -2.62 -7.37 10.16
CA MET A 119 -1.26 -7.86 9.93
C MET A 119 -1.25 -9.35 9.53
N HIS A 120 -2.01 -10.21 10.21
CA HIS A 120 -2.09 -11.64 9.88
C HIS A 120 -2.81 -11.92 8.55
N ALA A 121 -3.85 -11.17 8.21
CA ALA A 121 -4.56 -11.30 6.94
C ALA A 121 -3.64 -10.94 5.76
N ILE A 122 -2.91 -9.82 5.87
CA ILE A 122 -1.93 -9.42 4.86
C ILE A 122 -0.78 -10.43 4.80
N CYS A 123 -0.32 -10.95 5.94
CA CYS A 123 0.73 -11.97 5.98
C CYS A 123 0.32 -13.23 5.23
N LEU A 124 -0.90 -13.72 5.46
CA LEU A 124 -1.43 -14.90 4.79
C LEU A 124 -1.55 -14.66 3.28
N ALA A 125 -2.19 -13.56 2.88
CA ALA A 125 -2.36 -13.18 1.48
C ALA A 125 -1.02 -13.05 0.74
N ALA A 126 -0.08 -12.30 1.32
CA ALA A 126 1.24 -12.07 0.75
C ALA A 126 2.05 -13.37 0.66
N SER A 127 1.96 -14.24 1.67
CA SER A 127 2.68 -15.52 1.67
C SER A 127 2.14 -16.48 0.61
N ILE A 128 0.83 -16.55 0.40
CA ILE A 128 0.23 -17.36 -0.68
C ILE A 128 0.78 -16.91 -2.04
N ILE A 129 0.73 -15.60 -2.32
CA ILE A 129 1.24 -15.05 -3.59
C ILE A 129 2.75 -15.24 -3.71
N GLY A 130 3.50 -15.06 -2.62
CA GLY A 130 4.94 -15.30 -2.60
C GLY A 130 5.32 -16.74 -2.93
N VAL A 131 4.60 -17.71 -2.37
CA VAL A 131 4.80 -19.14 -2.67
C VAL A 131 4.46 -19.45 -4.13
N ILE A 132 3.33 -18.95 -4.64
CA ILE A 132 2.94 -19.13 -6.04
C ILE A 132 4.04 -18.56 -6.96
N ASN A 133 4.53 -17.35 -6.67
CA ASN A 133 5.57 -16.75 -7.48
C ASN A 133 6.90 -17.50 -7.37
N PHE A 134 7.27 -17.98 -6.17
CA PHE A 134 8.48 -18.77 -5.98
C PHE A 134 8.43 -20.07 -6.81
N ILE A 135 7.30 -20.76 -6.80
CA ILE A 135 7.07 -21.95 -7.63
C ILE A 135 7.10 -21.59 -9.12
N ALA A 136 6.52 -20.46 -9.52
CA ALA A 136 6.55 -20.02 -10.92
C ALA A 136 7.98 -19.79 -11.42
N VAL A 137 8.82 -19.12 -10.63
CA VAL A 137 10.22 -18.82 -10.98
C VAL A 137 11.07 -20.10 -10.98
N PHE A 138 11.08 -20.85 -9.87
CA PHE A 138 12.04 -21.94 -9.68
C PHE A 138 11.50 -23.33 -10.00
N GLY A 139 10.20 -23.55 -9.89
CA GLY A 139 9.55 -24.83 -10.18
C GLY A 139 9.08 -24.97 -11.62
N MET A 140 8.58 -23.88 -12.22
CA MET A 140 8.00 -23.88 -13.57
C MET A 140 8.87 -23.16 -14.62
N GLY A 141 9.93 -22.46 -14.20
CA GLY A 141 10.84 -21.77 -15.11
C GLY A 141 10.23 -20.56 -15.84
N GLN A 142 9.25 -19.86 -15.25
CA GLN A 142 8.57 -18.69 -15.85
C GLN A 142 9.40 -17.39 -15.79
N GLY A 143 10.72 -17.50 -15.97
CA GLY A 143 11.66 -16.39 -15.87
C GLY A 143 11.76 -15.79 -14.47
N GLU A 144 12.61 -14.77 -14.30
CA GLU A 144 12.92 -14.16 -13.01
C GLU A 144 11.74 -13.39 -12.39
N LEU A 145 10.76 -12.98 -13.20
CA LEU A 145 9.58 -12.23 -12.77
C LEU A 145 8.44 -13.13 -12.28
N GLY A 146 8.42 -14.40 -12.71
CA GLY A 146 7.34 -15.34 -12.46
C GLY A 146 5.98 -14.78 -12.88
N ILE A 147 5.07 -14.62 -11.92
CA ILE A 147 3.69 -14.17 -12.16
C ILE A 147 3.54 -12.63 -12.30
N PHE A 148 4.59 -11.86 -12.07
CA PHE A 148 4.52 -10.40 -12.12
C PHE A 148 4.84 -9.84 -13.50
N SER A 149 4.11 -8.80 -13.90
CA SER A 149 4.30 -8.14 -15.21
C SER A 149 5.57 -7.29 -15.32
N SER A 150 6.18 -6.89 -14.21
CA SER A 150 7.37 -6.02 -14.22
C SER A 150 8.21 -6.16 -12.95
N LYS A 151 9.49 -5.79 -13.07
CA LYS A 151 10.46 -5.72 -11.95
C LYS A 151 9.94 -4.86 -10.79
N ASN A 152 9.32 -3.73 -11.09
CA ASN A 152 8.79 -2.82 -10.06
C ASN A 152 7.54 -3.38 -9.38
N SER A 153 6.69 -4.11 -10.11
CA SER A 153 5.52 -4.79 -9.54
C SER A 153 5.95 -5.92 -8.60
N MET A 154 6.88 -6.78 -9.04
CA MET A 154 7.46 -7.84 -8.21
C MET A 154 8.13 -7.25 -6.96
N GLY A 155 9.05 -6.29 -7.14
CA GLY A 155 9.78 -5.66 -6.05
C GLY A 155 8.87 -5.03 -5.00
N LYS A 156 7.85 -4.27 -5.42
CA LYS A 156 6.85 -3.68 -4.51
C LYS A 156 6.16 -4.75 -3.66
N ASN A 157 5.67 -5.82 -4.30
CA ASN A 157 4.92 -6.86 -3.62
C ASN A 157 5.81 -7.68 -2.67
N MET A 158 7.06 -7.94 -3.04
CA MET A 158 8.05 -8.57 -2.15
C MET A 158 8.38 -7.69 -0.94
N VAL A 159 8.41 -6.36 -1.10
CA VAL A 159 8.58 -5.43 0.03
C VAL A 159 7.39 -5.52 1.00
N VAL A 160 6.13 -5.58 0.51
CA VAL A 160 4.97 -5.76 1.40
C VAL A 160 5.06 -7.10 2.14
N MET A 161 5.35 -8.18 1.42
CA MET A 161 5.50 -9.52 1.98
C MET A 161 6.60 -9.56 3.04
N TRP A 162 7.78 -9.02 2.75
CA TRP A 162 8.89 -8.90 3.69
C TRP A 162 8.46 -8.17 4.97
N ASN A 163 7.88 -6.97 4.83
CA ASN A 163 7.50 -6.15 5.97
C ASN A 163 6.54 -6.87 6.92
N VAL A 164 5.50 -7.50 6.36
CA VAL A 164 4.48 -8.15 7.19
C VAL A 164 4.99 -9.45 7.80
N THR A 165 5.70 -10.28 7.04
CA THR A 165 6.19 -11.59 7.51
C THR A 165 7.29 -11.42 8.56
N PHE A 166 8.20 -10.47 8.37
CA PHE A 166 9.23 -10.15 9.35
C PHE A 166 8.64 -9.55 10.62
N ALA A 167 7.63 -8.67 10.51
CA ALA A 167 6.91 -8.16 11.68
C ALA A 167 6.20 -9.26 12.47
N VAL A 168 5.54 -10.21 11.78
CA VAL A 168 4.88 -11.37 12.41
C VAL A 168 5.89 -12.27 13.12
N PHE A 169 7.07 -12.50 12.55
CA PHE A 169 8.14 -13.24 13.21
C PHE A 169 8.60 -12.58 14.52
N LEU A 170 8.75 -11.25 14.51
CA LEU A 170 9.22 -10.47 15.66
C LEU A 170 8.15 -10.32 16.76
N ASP A 171 6.88 -10.53 16.42
CA ASP A 171 5.72 -10.33 17.27
C ASP A 171 5.54 -11.42 18.35
N PRO A 172 5.74 -11.09 19.64
CA PRO A 172 5.60 -12.07 20.73
C PRO A 172 4.15 -12.51 20.97
N GLY A 173 3.16 -11.73 20.50
CA GLY A 173 1.74 -12.08 20.62
C GLY A 173 1.26 -13.09 19.57
N THR A 174 2.13 -13.50 18.63
CA THR A 174 1.82 -14.52 17.63
C THR A 174 2.31 -15.90 18.08
N ARG A 175 1.54 -16.95 17.75
CA ARG A 175 1.90 -18.35 18.07
C ARG A 175 3.22 -18.76 17.41
N TRP A 176 4.05 -19.51 18.13
CA TRP A 176 5.40 -19.88 17.67
C TRP A 176 5.47 -20.54 16.28
N PRO A 177 4.55 -21.43 15.84
CA PRO A 177 4.67 -22.05 14.51
C PRO A 177 4.44 -21.03 13.40
N VAL A 178 3.50 -20.10 13.61
CA VAL A 178 3.21 -19.02 12.66
C VAL A 178 4.40 -18.08 12.56
N ARG A 179 5.09 -17.80 13.67
CA ARG A 179 6.31 -16.98 13.68
C ARG A 179 7.43 -17.63 12.88
N LEU A 180 7.68 -18.93 13.07
CA LEU A 180 8.71 -19.65 12.30
C LEU A 180 8.35 -19.73 10.82
N GLY A 181 7.09 -20.04 10.49
CA GLY A 181 6.64 -20.01 9.09
C GLY A 181 6.82 -18.63 8.46
N SER A 182 6.55 -17.57 9.21
CA SER A 182 6.75 -16.19 8.75
C SER A 182 8.23 -15.83 8.56
N LEU A 183 9.15 -16.40 9.34
CA LEU A 183 10.58 -16.22 9.11
C LEU A 183 11.02 -16.83 7.78
N VAL A 184 10.52 -18.02 7.45
CA VAL A 184 10.78 -18.67 6.15
C VAL A 184 10.23 -17.81 5.01
N MET A 185 9.00 -17.31 5.14
CA MET A 185 8.41 -16.42 4.14
C MET A 185 9.17 -15.10 4.02
N ALA A 186 9.67 -14.53 5.12
CA ALA A 186 10.50 -13.33 5.08
C ALA A 186 11.80 -13.58 4.29
N ALA A 187 12.47 -14.72 4.51
CA ALA A 187 13.66 -15.09 3.76
C ALA A 187 13.38 -15.22 2.25
N ILE A 188 12.26 -15.87 1.89
CA ILE A 188 11.81 -15.95 0.49
C ILE A 188 11.57 -14.55 -0.09
N ALA A 189 10.85 -13.69 0.62
CA ALA A 189 10.56 -12.34 0.16
C ALA A 189 11.82 -11.50 -0.06
N ALA A 190 12.79 -11.57 0.86
CA ALA A 190 14.07 -10.86 0.73
C ALA A 190 14.88 -11.36 -0.48
N TYR A 191 14.96 -12.68 -0.67
CA TYR A 191 15.64 -13.28 -1.82
C TYR A 191 14.95 -12.91 -3.14
N MET A 192 13.63 -12.98 -3.20
CA MET A 192 12.87 -12.60 -4.39
C MET A 192 12.95 -11.10 -4.67
N ALA A 193 13.08 -10.26 -3.65
CA ALA A 193 13.36 -8.83 -3.83
C ALA A 193 14.71 -8.61 -4.53
N THR A 194 15.74 -9.40 -4.22
CA THR A 194 17.03 -9.32 -4.96
C THR A 194 16.90 -9.83 -6.40
N VAL A 195 16.17 -10.92 -6.63
CA VAL A 195 15.90 -11.46 -7.98
C VAL A 195 15.11 -10.47 -8.83
N SER A 196 14.25 -9.64 -8.22
CA SER A 196 13.49 -8.62 -8.96
C SER A 196 14.35 -7.56 -9.65
N ASN A 197 15.64 -7.45 -9.33
CA ASN A 197 16.55 -6.44 -9.87
C ASN A 197 16.03 -4.99 -9.67
N SER A 198 15.31 -4.76 -8.56
CA SER A 198 14.79 -3.44 -8.15
C SER A 198 15.57 -2.91 -6.95
N ALA A 199 16.46 -1.95 -7.19
CA ALA A 199 17.29 -1.33 -6.14
C ALA A 199 16.43 -0.73 -5.01
N THR A 200 15.33 -0.05 -5.37
CA THR A 200 14.37 0.48 -4.40
C THR A 200 13.80 -0.62 -3.50
N ALA A 201 13.45 -1.79 -4.06
CA ALA A 201 12.91 -2.89 -3.26
C ALA A 201 13.92 -3.41 -2.23
N VAL A 202 15.18 -3.61 -2.65
CA VAL A 202 16.26 -4.06 -1.75
C VAL A 202 16.51 -3.05 -0.62
N LEU A 203 16.61 -1.76 -0.95
CA LEU A 203 16.81 -0.70 0.05
C LEU A 203 15.64 -0.61 1.03
N LEU A 204 14.40 -0.76 0.55
CA LEU A 204 13.21 -0.76 1.40
C LEU A 204 13.18 -1.99 2.33
N VAL A 205 13.61 -3.17 1.84
CA VAL A 205 13.75 -4.38 2.67
C VAL A 205 14.77 -4.15 3.80
N LEU A 206 15.95 -3.64 3.48
CA LEU A 206 17.00 -3.38 4.47
C LEU A 206 16.58 -2.29 5.48
N GLY A 207 16.06 -1.17 5.00
CA GLY A 207 15.61 -0.07 5.84
C GLY A 207 14.47 -0.47 6.77
N SER A 208 13.53 -1.28 6.28
CA SER A 208 12.44 -1.77 7.10
C SER A 208 12.86 -2.90 8.04
N ALA A 209 13.86 -3.72 7.69
CA ALA A 209 14.47 -4.71 8.60
C ALA A 209 15.02 -4.04 9.86
N LEU A 210 15.80 -2.97 9.67
CA LEU A 210 16.38 -2.20 10.76
C LEU A 210 15.28 -1.55 11.60
N THR A 211 14.29 -0.96 10.96
CA THR A 211 13.14 -0.35 11.62
C THR A 211 12.38 -1.38 12.48
N LEU A 212 11.95 -2.49 11.89
CA LEU A 212 11.18 -3.51 12.61
C LEU A 212 11.99 -4.17 13.74
N THR A 213 13.28 -4.42 13.53
CA THR A 213 14.17 -5.00 14.56
C THR A 213 14.41 -4.03 15.70
N ALA A 214 14.70 -2.75 15.40
CA ALA A 214 14.85 -1.72 16.42
C ALA A 214 13.56 -1.58 17.23
N GLY A 215 12.41 -1.51 16.58
CA GLY A 215 11.11 -1.52 17.24
C GLY A 215 10.93 -2.74 18.15
N ALA A 216 11.22 -3.95 17.68
CA ALA A 216 11.11 -5.16 18.49
C ALA A 216 12.06 -5.18 19.70
N ILE A 217 13.29 -4.70 19.57
CA ILE A 217 14.24 -4.56 20.69
C ILE A 217 13.71 -3.55 21.71
N ILE A 218 13.18 -2.41 21.25
CA ILE A 218 12.58 -1.38 22.12
C ILE A 218 11.44 -1.96 22.96
N LEU A 219 10.58 -2.77 22.33
CA LEU A 219 9.45 -3.41 23.02
C LEU A 219 9.91 -4.45 24.06
N ARG A 220 11.02 -5.15 23.82
CA ARG A 220 11.54 -6.20 24.71
C ARG A 220 12.47 -5.68 25.80
N GLY A 221 13.17 -4.57 25.56
CA GLY A 221 14.36 -4.20 26.30
C GLY A 221 14.13 -3.54 27.65
N GLY A 222 13.00 -2.87 27.90
CA GLY A 222 12.76 -2.11 29.15
C GLY A 222 13.82 -1.05 29.52
N LEU A 223 14.87 -0.88 28.70
CA LEU A 223 16.15 -0.25 29.05
C LEU A 223 16.16 1.27 28.86
N MET A 224 15.20 1.85 28.12
CA MET A 224 14.98 3.31 28.12
C MET A 224 13.50 3.64 28.10
N ARG A 225 13.15 4.84 28.61
CA ARG A 225 11.79 5.40 28.50
C ARG A 225 11.33 5.28 27.03
N PRO A 226 10.14 4.68 26.76
CA PRO A 226 9.62 4.47 25.41
C PRO A 226 9.71 5.71 24.52
N SER A 227 9.58 6.91 25.10
CA SER A 227 9.70 8.21 24.43
C SER A 227 11.08 8.51 23.81
N ARG A 228 12.19 8.10 24.42
CA ARG A 228 13.54 8.36 23.87
C ARG A 228 13.89 7.42 22.71
N LEU A 229 13.53 6.15 22.86
CA LEU A 229 13.70 5.15 21.81
C LEU A 229 12.77 5.39 20.62
N ALA A 230 11.53 5.81 20.89
CA ALA A 230 10.59 6.34 19.91
C ALA A 230 11.16 7.51 19.10
N THR A 231 11.90 8.42 19.77
CA THR A 231 12.53 9.57 19.12
C THR A 231 13.68 9.12 18.22
N LEU A 232 14.53 8.18 18.67
CA LEU A 232 15.59 7.59 17.84
C LEU A 232 15.03 6.84 16.63
N PHE A 233 13.92 6.15 16.82
CA PHE A 233 13.21 5.42 15.78
C PHE A 233 12.60 6.34 14.72
N LEU A 234 11.97 7.45 15.15
CA LEU A 234 11.50 8.51 14.29
C LEU A 234 12.64 9.21 13.57
N LEU A 235 13.72 9.57 14.26
CA LEU A 235 14.91 10.18 13.67
C LEU A 235 15.53 9.26 12.62
N PHE A 236 15.63 7.96 12.90
CA PHE A 236 16.13 7.00 11.92
C PHE A 236 15.20 6.91 10.70
N GLY A 237 13.89 6.81 10.91
CA GLY A 237 12.91 6.82 9.82
C GLY A 237 12.99 8.09 8.97
N VAL A 238 13.14 9.25 9.60
CA VAL A 238 13.31 10.55 8.94
C VAL A 238 14.64 10.60 8.17
N VAL A 239 15.74 10.12 8.74
CA VAL A 239 17.05 10.07 8.07
C VAL A 239 17.01 9.12 6.88
N LEU A 240 16.36 7.97 7.01
CA LEU A 240 16.17 7.02 5.91
C LEU A 240 15.29 7.60 4.80
N VAL A 241 14.18 8.26 5.17
CA VAL A 241 13.31 8.98 4.22
C VAL A 241 14.11 10.07 3.52
N ALA A 242 14.86 10.90 4.25
CA ALA A 242 15.65 11.97 3.69
C ALA A 242 16.75 11.43 2.75
N ALA A 243 17.52 10.43 3.19
CA ALA A 243 18.56 9.81 2.39
C ALA A 243 17.99 9.26 1.07
N LEU A 244 16.91 8.47 1.14
CA LEU A 244 16.32 7.84 -0.05
C LEU A 244 15.51 8.80 -0.93
N SER A 245 15.00 9.91 -0.37
CA SER A 245 14.29 10.95 -1.14
C SER A 245 15.24 11.89 -1.88
N ILE A 246 16.50 11.99 -1.44
CA ILE A 246 17.54 12.79 -2.09
C ILE A 246 18.19 12.01 -3.24
N LEU A 247 18.26 10.67 -3.16
CA LEU A 247 18.86 9.83 -4.21
C LEU A 247 18.36 10.13 -5.64
N PRO A 248 17.06 10.37 -5.90
CA PRO A 248 16.58 10.70 -7.25
C PRO A 248 17.10 12.03 -7.83
N TYR A 249 17.63 12.92 -6.99
CA TYR A 249 18.08 14.27 -7.36
C TYR A 249 19.60 14.43 -7.41
N GLN A 250 20.36 13.39 -7.04
CA GLN A 250 21.83 13.44 -7.11
C GLN A 250 22.31 13.13 -8.53
N GLN A 251 23.17 14.00 -9.07
CA GLN A 251 23.89 13.77 -10.34
C GLN A 251 25.21 12.99 -10.16
N VAL A 252 25.49 12.56 -8.93
CA VAL A 252 26.67 11.74 -8.57
C VAL A 252 26.16 10.58 -7.75
N ASP A 253 26.57 9.37 -8.13
CA ASP A 253 25.81 8.16 -7.82
C ASP A 253 26.51 7.28 -6.77
N PRO A 254 26.19 7.40 -5.46
CA PRO A 254 26.56 6.38 -4.48
C PRO A 254 25.83 5.06 -4.72
N VAL A 255 24.82 5.05 -5.60
CA VAL A 255 24.13 3.86 -6.06
C VAL A 255 24.93 3.17 -7.17
N ASP A 256 25.85 3.82 -7.90
CA ASP A 256 26.73 3.14 -8.90
C ASP A 256 27.62 2.05 -8.28
N ALA A 257 28.01 2.18 -7.01
CA ALA A 257 28.76 1.13 -6.30
C ALA A 257 27.92 -0.13 -6.02
N VAL A 258 26.60 0.01 -5.92
CA VAL A 258 25.64 -1.10 -5.75
C VAL A 258 25.07 -1.55 -7.10
N LEU A 259 24.77 -0.61 -8.01
CA LEU A 259 24.21 -0.80 -9.35
C LEU A 259 25.24 -1.37 -10.34
N GLY A 260 26.53 -1.09 -10.14
CA GLY A 260 27.64 -1.68 -10.90
C GLY A 260 27.72 -3.21 -10.75
N GLN A 261 27.20 -3.78 -9.65
CA GLN A 261 27.02 -5.23 -9.50
C GLN A 261 25.80 -5.79 -10.24
N PHE A 262 24.84 -4.94 -10.64
CA PHE A 262 23.62 -5.31 -11.37
C PHE A 262 23.64 -4.92 -12.86
N GLY A 263 24.79 -4.45 -13.38
CA GLY A 263 25.03 -4.24 -14.82
C GLY A 263 24.16 -3.17 -15.48
N LYS A 264 23.79 -2.09 -14.78
CA LYS A 264 22.94 -1.01 -15.33
C LYS A 264 23.63 0.35 -15.36
N ASP A 265 23.38 1.08 -16.46
CA ASP A 265 23.54 2.53 -16.53
C ASP A 265 22.51 3.22 -15.62
N SER A 266 22.97 4.19 -14.82
CA SER A 266 22.20 4.93 -13.84
C SER A 266 21.14 5.83 -14.48
N THR A 267 19.90 5.36 -14.51
CA THR A 267 18.74 6.00 -15.15
C THR A 267 18.06 7.08 -14.30
N LEU A 268 18.81 7.80 -13.47
CA LEU A 268 18.28 8.94 -12.71
C LEU A 268 18.14 10.21 -13.57
N THR A 269 19.00 10.38 -14.58
CA THR A 269 18.89 11.45 -15.59
C THR A 269 17.55 11.44 -16.32
N GLY A 270 17.00 10.27 -16.65
CA GLY A 270 15.68 10.16 -17.29
C GLY A 270 14.52 10.73 -16.45
N ARG A 271 14.56 10.58 -15.13
CA ARG A 271 13.47 11.07 -14.26
C ARG A 271 13.41 12.59 -14.21
N THR A 272 14.56 13.26 -14.22
CA THR A 272 14.60 14.74 -14.22
C THR A 272 13.97 15.34 -15.47
N VAL A 273 14.25 14.77 -16.65
CA VAL A 273 13.59 15.15 -17.91
C VAL A 273 12.10 14.86 -17.87
N LEU A 274 11.71 13.69 -17.33
CA LEU A 274 10.30 13.32 -17.20
C LEU A 274 9.53 14.27 -16.26
N TRP A 275 10.19 14.78 -15.22
CA TRP A 275 9.61 15.75 -14.28
C TRP A 275 9.54 17.16 -14.86
N GLN A 276 10.44 17.54 -15.77
CA GLN A 276 10.29 18.79 -16.52
C GLN A 276 9.00 18.78 -17.34
N TYR A 277 8.68 17.66 -18.00
CA TYR A 277 7.37 17.50 -18.66
C TYR A 277 6.20 17.63 -17.67
N ALA A 278 6.31 17.06 -16.47
CA ALA A 278 5.29 17.21 -15.45
C ALA A 278 5.13 18.67 -15.01
N GLU A 279 6.23 19.37 -14.75
CA GLU A 279 6.24 20.78 -14.35
C GLU A 279 5.61 21.68 -15.41
N ASP A 280 5.94 21.47 -16.68
CA ASP A 280 5.37 22.23 -17.78
C ASP A 280 3.86 21.99 -17.89
N GLN A 281 3.41 20.74 -17.72
CA GLN A 281 1.99 20.41 -17.69
C GLN A 281 1.25 21.00 -16.49
N ILE A 282 1.91 21.06 -15.33
CA ILE A 282 1.38 21.75 -14.15
C ILE A 282 1.29 23.25 -14.42
N ARG A 283 2.26 23.87 -15.11
CA ARG A 283 2.19 25.30 -15.47
C ARG A 283 1.03 25.60 -16.42
N GLU A 284 0.70 24.68 -17.33
CA GLU A 284 -0.43 24.83 -18.25
C GLU A 284 -1.79 24.70 -17.54
N ARG A 285 -1.93 23.78 -16.57
CA ARG A 285 -3.20 23.52 -15.85
C ARG A 285 -3.01 23.43 -14.33
N PRO A 286 -2.59 24.51 -13.66
CA PRO A 286 -2.05 24.44 -12.30
C PRO A 286 -3.09 24.07 -11.26
N LEU A 287 -4.32 24.54 -11.37
CA LEU A 287 -5.31 24.38 -10.31
C LEU A 287 -6.02 23.03 -10.35
N LEU A 288 -6.49 22.63 -11.54
CA LEU A 288 -7.41 21.50 -11.72
C LEU A 288 -6.78 20.27 -12.40
N GLY A 289 -5.63 20.44 -13.07
CA GLY A 289 -5.01 19.38 -13.86
C GLY A 289 -5.85 18.92 -15.06
N THR A 290 -5.57 17.71 -15.55
CA THR A 290 -6.26 17.12 -16.72
C THR A 290 -7.47 16.24 -16.37
N GLY A 291 -7.73 16.00 -15.08
CA GLY A 291 -8.57 14.91 -14.61
C GLY A 291 -7.83 13.56 -14.59
N ALA A 292 -8.31 12.62 -13.76
CA ALA A 292 -7.77 11.27 -13.69
C ALA A 292 -7.88 10.55 -15.05
N GLY A 293 -6.80 9.88 -15.47
CA GLY A 293 -6.73 9.24 -16.80
C GLY A 293 -6.66 10.21 -17.99
N GLY A 294 -6.56 11.52 -17.73
CA GLY A 294 -6.56 12.56 -18.77
C GLY A 294 -5.21 12.79 -19.45
N PHE A 295 -4.08 12.54 -18.78
CA PHE A 295 -2.75 12.86 -19.29
C PHE A 295 -2.15 11.78 -20.20
N TRP A 296 -1.90 10.57 -19.68
CA TRP A 296 -1.20 9.45 -20.37
C TRP A 296 -2.02 8.80 -21.50
N ARG A 297 -2.45 9.58 -22.50
CA ARG A 297 -3.30 9.15 -23.63
C ARG A 297 -2.52 9.14 -24.93
N TYR A 298 -1.84 8.04 -25.22
CA TYR A 298 -0.92 7.90 -26.36
C TYR A 298 -1.56 8.26 -27.71
N ASP A 299 -2.75 7.76 -28.00
CA ASP A 299 -3.41 7.99 -29.28
C ASP A 299 -3.91 9.43 -29.45
N GLU A 300 -4.17 10.13 -28.35
CA GLU A 300 -4.82 11.43 -28.34
C GLU A 300 -3.85 12.61 -28.15
N SER A 301 -2.68 12.37 -27.57
CA SER A 301 -1.72 13.42 -27.22
C SER A 301 -0.39 13.29 -27.98
N PRO A 302 -0.07 14.24 -28.89
CA PRO A 302 1.25 14.30 -29.53
C PRO A 302 2.40 14.41 -28.53
N LEU A 303 2.19 15.13 -27.42
CA LEU A 303 3.17 15.25 -26.34
C LEU A 303 3.45 13.89 -25.70
N VAL A 304 2.41 13.11 -25.39
CA VAL A 304 2.58 11.77 -24.81
C VAL A 304 3.32 10.85 -25.78
N ARG A 305 3.02 10.89 -27.09
CA ARG A 305 3.78 10.11 -28.08
C ARG A 305 5.25 10.47 -28.10
N ARG A 306 5.57 11.77 -28.02
CA ARG A 306 6.95 12.25 -27.93
C ARG A 306 7.64 11.72 -26.67
N ILE A 307 6.99 11.83 -25.51
CA ILE A 307 7.52 11.31 -24.25
C ILE A 307 7.75 9.79 -24.36
N TYR A 308 6.80 9.04 -24.91
CA TYR A 308 6.95 7.59 -25.09
C TYR A 308 8.15 7.26 -25.99
N PHE A 309 8.33 7.99 -27.10
CA PHE A 309 9.49 7.83 -27.98
C PHE A 309 10.81 8.12 -27.26
N GLU A 310 10.91 9.23 -26.53
CA GLU A 310 12.13 9.64 -25.79
C GLU A 310 12.52 8.64 -24.69
N PHE A 311 11.55 7.91 -24.13
CA PHE A 311 11.76 6.93 -23.06
C PHE A 311 11.70 5.48 -23.53
N TYR A 312 11.79 5.24 -24.85
CA TYR A 312 11.78 3.91 -25.47
C TYR A 312 10.57 3.05 -25.04
N LYS A 313 9.38 3.67 -25.01
CA LYS A 313 8.10 3.04 -24.67
C LYS A 313 7.23 2.83 -25.90
N GLY A 314 6.59 1.67 -25.97
CA GLY A 314 5.59 1.33 -26.99
C GLY A 314 4.20 1.87 -26.65
N PRO A 315 3.27 1.92 -27.63
CA PRO A 315 1.90 2.42 -27.42
C PRO A 315 1.12 1.72 -26.29
N TRP A 316 1.45 0.45 -26.04
CA TRP A 316 0.77 -0.41 -25.07
C TRP A 316 1.45 -0.42 -23.70
N ASP A 317 2.57 0.30 -23.54
CA ASP A 317 3.28 0.36 -22.27
C ASP A 317 2.53 1.27 -21.28
N VAL A 318 2.40 0.78 -20.05
CA VAL A 318 1.93 1.59 -18.94
C VAL A 318 3.07 2.51 -18.50
N PHE A 319 2.84 3.83 -18.54
CA PHE A 319 3.81 4.82 -18.11
C PHE A 319 3.26 5.74 -17.01
N ASN A 320 4.17 6.40 -16.29
CA ASN A 320 3.86 7.32 -15.19
C ASN A 320 5.09 8.17 -14.85
N PHE A 321 4.91 9.22 -14.05
CA PHE A 321 5.99 10.14 -13.69
C PHE A 321 7.00 9.58 -12.68
N HIS A 322 6.85 8.33 -12.22
CA HIS A 322 7.68 7.72 -11.17
C HIS A 322 7.82 8.59 -9.91
N ASN A 323 6.83 9.43 -9.66
CA ASN A 323 6.71 10.28 -8.49
C ASN A 323 5.22 10.55 -8.30
N SER A 324 4.69 10.13 -7.15
CA SER A 324 3.27 10.21 -6.88
C SER A 324 2.76 11.66 -6.83
N TYR A 325 3.58 12.62 -6.43
CA TYR A 325 3.16 14.02 -6.35
C TYR A 325 3.07 14.67 -7.73
N TYR A 326 4.01 14.39 -8.64
CA TYR A 326 3.90 14.84 -10.03
C TYR A 326 2.70 14.20 -10.72
N GLU A 327 2.50 12.89 -10.51
CA GLU A 327 1.33 12.19 -11.04
C GLU A 327 0.02 12.82 -10.56
N ILE A 328 -0.09 13.08 -9.25
CA ILE A 328 -1.28 13.72 -8.68
C ILE A 328 -1.44 15.15 -9.19
N ALA A 329 -0.38 15.94 -9.24
CA ALA A 329 -0.46 17.35 -9.65
C ALA A 329 -0.84 17.52 -11.13
N VAL A 330 -0.30 16.68 -12.03
CA VAL A 330 -0.67 16.73 -13.45
C VAL A 330 -2.14 16.33 -13.65
N HIS A 331 -2.59 15.28 -12.96
CA HIS A 331 -3.95 14.78 -13.12
C HIS A 331 -5.02 15.56 -12.35
N GLN A 332 -4.72 16.07 -11.16
CA GLN A 332 -5.69 16.64 -10.22
C GLN A 332 -5.38 18.08 -9.82
N GLY A 333 -4.30 18.65 -10.37
CA GLY A 333 -3.84 19.99 -10.07
C GLY A 333 -3.23 20.13 -8.68
N LEU A 334 -2.73 21.33 -8.40
CA LEU A 334 -2.21 21.71 -7.10
C LEU A 334 -3.30 21.70 -6.02
N ILE A 335 -4.58 21.88 -6.39
CA ILE A 335 -5.69 21.71 -5.44
C ILE A 335 -5.81 20.26 -4.99
N GLY A 336 -5.79 19.30 -5.92
CA GLY A 336 -5.79 17.88 -5.60
C GLY A 336 -4.59 17.49 -4.74
N LEU A 337 -3.39 17.97 -5.08
CA LEU A 337 -2.18 17.76 -4.28
C LEU A 337 -2.31 18.35 -2.87
N ALA A 338 -2.88 19.55 -2.75
CA ALA A 338 -3.13 20.21 -1.47
C ALA A 338 -4.17 19.49 -0.59
N MET A 339 -5.02 18.63 -1.15
CA MET A 339 -5.90 17.73 -0.38
C MET A 339 -5.18 16.48 0.10
N VAL A 340 -4.23 15.97 -0.70
CA VAL A 340 -3.45 14.77 -0.36
C VAL A 340 -2.44 15.05 0.74
N ALA A 341 -1.77 16.21 0.72
CA ALA A 341 -0.72 16.52 1.69
C ALA A 341 -1.21 16.50 3.15
N PRO A 342 -2.32 17.14 3.54
CA PRO A 342 -2.87 17.04 4.89
C PRO A 342 -3.26 15.62 5.28
N ALA A 343 -3.82 14.83 4.36
CA ALA A 343 -4.18 13.44 4.63
C ALA A 343 -2.95 12.57 4.90
N LEU A 344 -1.88 12.74 4.10
CA LEU A 344 -0.61 12.06 4.30
C LEU A 344 0.03 12.46 5.64
N LEU A 345 0.10 13.76 5.94
CA LEU A 345 0.66 14.27 7.20
C LEU A 345 -0.13 13.79 8.42
N TRP A 346 -1.47 13.79 8.32
CA TRP A 346 -2.34 13.23 9.35
C TRP A 346 -2.06 11.73 9.57
N GLY A 347 -1.94 10.96 8.49
CA GLY A 347 -1.63 9.53 8.58
C GLY A 347 -0.26 9.28 9.24
N ILE A 348 0.76 10.05 8.84
CA ILE A 348 2.09 10.00 9.46
C ILE A 348 2.00 10.30 10.95
N TRP A 349 1.28 11.36 11.33
CA TRP A 349 1.14 11.79 12.71
C TRP A 349 0.42 10.73 13.57
N VAL A 350 -0.73 10.22 13.12
CA VAL A 350 -1.53 9.25 13.89
C VAL A 350 -0.78 7.93 14.06
N ILE A 351 -0.17 7.40 12.98
CA ILE A 351 0.60 6.14 13.03
C ILE A 351 1.80 6.30 13.95
N SER A 352 2.57 7.39 13.80
CA SER A 352 3.72 7.67 14.65
C SER A 352 3.30 7.73 16.11
N ARG A 353 2.31 8.57 16.45
CA ARG A 353 1.79 8.71 17.81
C ARG A 353 1.34 7.38 18.40
N ARG A 354 0.69 6.52 17.61
CA ARG A 354 0.24 5.20 18.04
C ARG A 354 1.41 4.26 18.30
N ALA A 355 2.39 4.21 17.39
CA ALA A 355 3.61 3.41 17.56
C ALA A 355 4.40 3.81 18.82
N LEU A 356 4.51 5.11 19.10
CA LEU A 356 5.23 5.60 20.29
C LEU A 356 4.52 5.29 21.61
N SER A 357 3.21 4.98 21.57
CA SER A 357 2.36 5.05 22.76
C SER A 357 1.68 3.74 23.14
N GLU A 358 1.53 2.78 22.22
CA GLU A 358 0.95 1.45 22.50
C GLU A 358 1.98 0.35 22.71
N GLY A 359 3.21 0.51 22.22
CA GLY A 359 4.27 -0.47 22.44
C GLY A 359 3.92 -1.88 21.93
N SER A 360 3.27 -2.00 20.77
CA SER A 360 2.87 -3.29 20.18
C SER A 360 3.52 -3.51 18.81
N MET A 361 3.83 -4.77 18.46
CA MET A 361 4.40 -5.07 17.14
C MET A 361 3.50 -4.71 15.96
N PRO A 362 2.15 -4.87 16.01
CA PRO A 362 1.28 -4.31 14.98
C PRO A 362 1.47 -2.80 14.77
N SER A 363 1.61 -2.02 15.85
CA SER A 363 1.84 -0.56 15.75
C SER A 363 3.21 -0.24 15.14
N VAL A 364 4.24 -1.01 15.49
CA VAL A 364 5.59 -0.92 14.89
C VAL A 364 5.56 -1.31 13.40
N TYR A 365 4.80 -2.33 13.03
CA TYR A 365 4.59 -2.76 11.64
C TYR A 365 3.97 -1.64 10.81
N PHE A 366 2.85 -1.05 11.25
CA PHE A 366 2.22 0.03 10.52
C PHE A 366 3.13 1.26 10.38
N PHE A 367 3.96 1.54 11.39
CA PHE A 367 4.97 2.60 11.28
C PHE A 367 6.08 2.28 10.28
N GLY A 368 6.65 1.06 10.32
CA GLY A 368 7.66 0.64 9.35
C GLY A 368 7.11 0.64 7.91
N HIS A 369 5.89 0.14 7.74
CA HIS A 369 5.20 0.16 6.44
C HIS A 369 4.89 1.59 5.97
N MET A 370 4.50 2.48 6.88
CA MET A 370 4.31 3.90 6.57
C MET A 370 5.60 4.54 6.03
N LEU A 371 6.75 4.31 6.67
CA LEU A 371 8.03 4.85 6.17
C LEU A 371 8.32 4.36 4.75
N VAL A 372 8.14 3.05 4.54
CA VAL A 372 8.30 2.40 3.23
C VAL A 372 7.37 3.02 2.19
N VAL A 373 6.12 3.34 2.56
CA VAL A 373 5.17 4.04 1.69
C VAL A 373 5.65 5.45 1.34
N VAL A 374 5.99 6.26 2.34
CA VAL A 374 6.46 7.64 2.14
C VAL A 374 7.67 7.69 1.22
N ILE A 375 8.68 6.84 1.46
CA ILE A 375 9.86 6.75 0.59
C ILE A 375 9.46 6.41 -0.84
N ARG A 376 8.62 5.39 -1.02
CA ARG A 376 8.24 4.91 -2.34
C ARG A 376 7.50 5.99 -3.13
N THR A 377 6.70 6.84 -2.48
CA THR A 377 5.96 7.91 -3.17
C THR A 377 6.85 8.89 -3.95
N MET A 378 8.15 9.00 -3.62
CA MET A 378 9.13 9.82 -4.36
C MET A 378 9.66 9.13 -5.60
N THR A 379 9.60 7.80 -5.61
CA THR A 379 10.28 6.95 -6.60
C THR A 379 9.33 6.21 -7.54
N GLU A 380 8.04 6.20 -7.21
CA GLU A 380 6.97 5.55 -7.95
C GLU A 380 5.67 6.35 -7.82
N ALA A 381 4.83 6.25 -8.85
CA ALA A 381 3.54 6.91 -8.92
C ALA A 381 2.39 5.95 -8.60
N ASP A 382 2.42 5.31 -7.42
CA ASP A 382 1.38 4.36 -7.00
C ASP A 382 0.64 4.75 -5.71
N PHE A 383 0.93 5.92 -5.13
CA PHE A 383 0.13 6.47 -4.05
C PHE A 383 -1.26 6.87 -4.55
N LEU A 384 -2.31 6.43 -3.86
CA LEU A 384 -3.71 6.69 -4.21
C LEU A 384 -4.15 6.11 -5.57
N LYS A 385 -3.36 5.20 -6.17
CA LYS A 385 -3.87 4.35 -7.26
C LYS A 385 -4.89 3.35 -6.70
N PRO A 386 -6.08 3.20 -7.30
CA PRO A 386 -7.10 2.32 -6.75
C PRO A 386 -6.61 0.89 -6.52
N PHE A 387 -7.08 0.28 -5.42
CA PHE A 387 -6.85 -1.12 -5.05
C PHE A 387 -5.39 -1.56 -4.90
N VAL A 388 -4.44 -0.63 -4.83
CA VAL A 388 -3.03 -0.98 -4.57
C VAL A 388 -2.82 -1.21 -3.08
N ILE A 389 -2.65 -2.49 -2.69
CA ILE A 389 -2.50 -2.91 -1.28
C ILE A 389 -1.40 -2.13 -0.55
N PHE A 390 -0.34 -1.74 -1.26
CA PHE A 390 0.81 -1.04 -0.71
C PHE A 390 0.44 0.24 0.06
N HIS A 391 -0.37 1.15 -0.51
CA HIS A 391 -0.83 2.35 0.21
C HIS A 391 -2.10 2.08 1.04
N MET A 392 -2.93 1.10 0.66
CA MET A 392 -4.10 0.72 1.46
C MET A 392 -3.70 0.30 2.88
N VAL A 393 -2.60 -0.44 3.05
CA VAL A 393 -2.08 -0.81 4.38
C VAL A 393 -1.71 0.42 5.21
N PHE A 394 -1.17 1.47 4.58
CA PHE A 394 -0.91 2.75 5.25
C PHE A 394 -2.22 3.41 5.72
N TRP A 395 -3.24 3.50 4.86
CA TRP A 395 -4.53 4.09 5.24
C TRP A 395 -5.28 3.28 6.29
N ILE A 396 -5.32 1.95 6.15
CA ILE A 396 -5.88 1.03 7.16
C ILE A 396 -5.17 1.23 8.50
N GLY A 397 -3.84 1.30 8.49
CA GLY A 397 -3.02 1.55 9.68
C GLY A 397 -3.35 2.89 10.34
N ALA A 398 -3.45 3.97 9.56
CA ALA A 398 -3.78 5.30 10.05
C ALA A 398 -5.19 5.36 10.66
N ILE A 399 -6.20 4.79 9.98
CA ILE A 399 -7.58 4.75 10.47
C ILE A 399 -7.68 3.88 11.73
N ALA A 400 -7.05 2.70 11.75
CA ALA A 400 -7.01 1.83 12.93
C ALA A 400 -6.32 2.51 14.10
N ALA A 401 -5.24 3.26 13.84
CA ALA A 401 -4.53 4.05 14.83
C ALA A 401 -5.29 5.32 15.27
N ALA A 402 -6.37 5.71 14.61
CA ALA A 402 -7.25 6.81 15.02
C ALA A 402 -8.40 6.35 15.96
N ARG A 403 -8.59 5.03 16.13
CA ARG A 403 -9.58 4.49 17.08
C ARG A 403 -9.33 5.00 18.50
N PRO A 404 -10.37 5.29 19.31
CA PRO A 404 -10.17 5.60 20.72
C PRO A 404 -9.45 4.43 21.37
N ARG A 405 -8.57 4.72 22.32
CA ARG A 405 -8.20 3.67 23.28
C ARG A 405 -9.49 3.26 23.94
N HIS A 406 -9.83 1.97 23.93
CA HIS A 406 -10.72 1.48 24.97
C HIS A 406 -10.01 1.87 26.27
N GLY A 407 -10.57 2.83 26.99
CA GLY A 407 -10.14 3.08 28.35
C GLY A 407 -10.15 1.73 29.03
N ASN A 408 -9.06 1.38 29.70
CA ASN A 408 -9.20 0.50 30.83
C ASN A 408 -10.24 1.17 31.71
N ASN A 409 -11.51 0.77 31.58
CA ASN A 409 -12.45 0.84 32.68
C ASN A 409 -11.89 -0.14 33.70
N VAL A 410 -10.89 0.35 34.43
CA VAL A 410 -10.57 -0.10 35.76
C VAL A 410 -11.79 0.26 36.58
N LYS A 411 -12.68 -0.71 36.77
CA LYS A 411 -12.94 -1.32 38.07
C LYS A 411 -13.79 -2.57 37.87
#